data_AF-A0A969F0H8-F1
#
_entry.id   AF-A0A969F0H8-F1
#
_cell.length_a   1.000
_cell.length_b   1.000
_cell.length_c   1.000
_cell.angle_alpha   90.00
_cell.angle_beta   90.00
_cell.angle_gamma   90.00
#
_symmetry.space_group_name_H-M   'P 1'
#
loop_
_entity.id
_entity.type
_entity.pdbx_description
1 polymer ?
#
loop_
_entity_poly.entity_id
_entity_poly.type
_entity_poly.pdbx_seq_one_letter_code
_entity_poly.pdbx_strand_id
1 'polypeptide(L)' 'MRLSDLASHFELFAVCGGCRRMVRVDLHRLTAELGTSSTTDDVRNRVRCRACGRRTQDIRIVYAGPCGGARGFHYRPR' A
#
# COMPACT_ATOMS: atom_id res chain seq x y z
N MET A 1 1.89 -5.68 -7.66
CA MET A 1 2.93 -6.14 -6.71
C MET A 1 2.25 -6.87 -5.56
N ARG A 2 2.78 -8.01 -5.09
CA ARG A 2 2.13 -8.79 -4.02
C ARG A 2 2.33 -8.10 -2.67
N LEU A 3 1.38 -8.32 -1.76
CA LEU A 3 1.43 -7.74 -0.42
C LEU A 3 2.51 -8.37 0.47
N SER A 4 2.77 -9.66 0.28
CA SER A 4 3.85 -10.38 0.97
C SER A 4 5.24 -9.83 0.64
N ASP A 5 5.49 -9.48 -0.62
CA ASP A 5 6.77 -8.88 -1.05
C ASP A 5 6.97 -7.49 -0.43
N LEU A 6 5.87 -6.75 -0.23
CA LEU A 6 5.88 -5.43 0.37
C LEU A 6 6.20 -5.46 1.86
N ALA A 7 5.64 -6.44 2.59
CA ALA A 7 5.72 -6.50 4.05
C ALA A 7 7.16 -6.54 4.60
N SER A 8 8.12 -7.03 3.81
CA SER A 8 9.53 -7.16 4.24
C SER A 8 10.31 -5.83 4.27
N HIS A 9 9.97 -4.87 3.42
CA HIS A 9 10.81 -3.69 3.17
C HIS A 9 10.03 -2.39 2.94
N PHE A 10 8.70 -2.45 2.92
CA PHE A 10 7.85 -1.33 2.57
C PHE A 10 6.71 -1.15 3.55
N GLU A 11 6.34 0.10 3.75
CA GLU A 11 5.08 0.50 4.34
C GLU A 11 4.10 0.89 3.24
N LEU A 12 2.83 0.57 3.48
CA LEU A 12 1.75 0.93 2.57
C LEU A 12 0.86 1.97 3.25
N PHE A 13 0.51 3.03 2.54
CA PHE A 13 -0.39 4.07 3.02
C PHE A 13 -1.57 4.23 2.10
N ALA A 14 -2.77 4.30 2.67
CA ALA A 14 -3.98 4.64 1.97
C ALA A 14 -4.26 6.13 2.12
N VAL A 15 -4.42 6.83 1.00
CA VAL A 15 -4.69 8.27 0.96
C VAL A 15 -6.09 8.50 0.42
N CYS A 16 -6.97 9.14 1.19
CA CYS A 16 -8.29 9.47 0.68
C CYS A 16 -8.23 10.74 -0.19
N GLY A 17 -8.54 10.65 -1.48
CA GLY A 17 -8.56 11.83 -2.36
C GLY A 17 -9.56 12.93 -1.95
N GLY A 18 -10.65 12.57 -1.24
CA GLY A 18 -11.65 13.54 -0.77
C GLY A 18 -11.24 14.25 0.52
N CYS A 19 -10.87 13.50 1.55
CA CYS A 19 -10.51 14.08 2.86
C CYS A 19 -9.02 14.36 3.03
N ARG A 20 -8.19 13.94 2.08
CA ARG A 20 -6.72 13.95 2.14
C ARG A 20 -6.11 13.21 3.34
N ARG A 21 -6.93 12.45 4.08
CA ARG A 21 -6.47 11.65 5.22
C ARG A 21 -5.60 10.51 4.72
N MET A 22 -4.44 10.35 5.34
CA MET A 22 -3.50 9.28 5.11
C MET A 22 -3.49 8.35 6.32
N VAL A 23 -3.51 7.04 6.08
CA VAL A 23 -3.44 6.03 7.14
C VAL A 23 -2.51 4.91 6.68
N ARG A 24 -1.66 4.43 7.58
CA ARG A 24 -0.83 3.25 7.33
C ARG A 24 -1.71 2.01 7.27
N VAL A 25 -1.55 1.23 6.22
CA VAL A 25 -2.22 -0.06 6.02
C VAL A 25 -1.38 -1.14 6.69
N ASP A 26 -2.01 -1.94 7.53
CA ASP A 26 -1.39 -3.11 8.13
C ASP A 26 -1.32 -4.24 7.08
N LEU A 27 -0.16 -4.37 6.44
CA LEU A 27 0.09 -5.35 5.39
C LEU A 27 -0.01 -6.80 5.89
N HIS A 28 0.38 -7.08 7.13
CA HIS A 28 0.30 -8.43 7.69
C HIS A 28 -1.15 -8.87 7.86
N ARG A 29 -1.96 -8.00 8.49
CA ARG A 29 -3.39 -8.24 8.64
C ARG A 29 -4.07 -8.37 7.28
N LEU A 30 -3.75 -7.49 6.33
CA LEU A 30 -4.37 -7.52 5.01
C LEU A 30 -3.99 -8.78 4.21
N THR A 31 -2.75 -9.24 4.33
CA THR A 31 -2.30 -10.48 3.68
C THR A 31 -2.99 -11.71 4.28
N ALA A 32 -3.24 -11.71 5.60
CA ALA A 32 -4.00 -12.77 6.26
C ALA A 32 -5.47 -12.78 5.83
N GLU A 33 -6.09 -11.60 5.66
CA GLU A 33 -7.51 -11.47 5.25
C GLU A 33 -7.72 -11.76 3.75
N LEU A 34 -6.79 -11.35 2.88
CA LEU A 34 -6.95 -11.42 1.42
C LEU A 34 -6.19 -12.59 0.76
N GLY A 35 -5.29 -13.24 1.49
CA GLY A 35 -4.41 -14.30 1.00
C GLY A 35 -3.09 -13.79 0.43
N THR A 36 -2.09 -14.67 0.40
CA THR A 36 -0.68 -14.36 0.06
C THR A 36 -0.45 -13.97 -1.40
N SER A 37 -1.39 -14.29 -2.30
CA SER A 37 -1.36 -13.90 -3.70
C SER A 37 -1.95 -12.51 -3.97
N SER A 38 -2.55 -11.88 -2.95
CA SER A 38 -3.17 -10.56 -3.10
C SER A 38 -2.16 -9.48 -3.43
N THR A 39 -2.62 -8.49 -4.19
CA THR A 39 -1.84 -7.41 -4.74
C THR A 39 -2.28 -6.05 -4.21
N THR A 40 -1.47 -5.03 -4.44
CA THR A 40 -1.84 -3.63 -4.17
C THR A 40 -3.12 -3.18 -4.89
N ASP A 41 -3.46 -3.76 -6.03
CA ASP A 41 -4.69 -3.41 -6.76
C ASP A 41 -5.94 -4.02 -6.10
N ASP A 42 -5.82 -5.21 -5.52
CA ASP A 42 -6.86 -5.79 -4.66
C ASP A 42 -7.13 -4.89 -3.45
N VAL A 43 -6.09 -4.26 -2.91
CA VAL A 43 -6.22 -3.28 -1.82
C VAL A 43 -6.95 -2.03 -2.28
N ARG A 44 -6.55 -1.42 -3.41
CA ARG A 44 -7.24 -0.24 -3.98
C ARG A 44 -8.74 -0.48 -4.15
N ASN A 45 -9.11 -1.67 -4.62
CA ASN A 45 -10.51 -2.01 -4.88
C ASN A 45 -11.34 -2.22 -3.60
N ARG A 46 -10.71 -2.52 -2.46
CA ARG A 46 -11.37 -2.85 -1.20
C ARG A 46 -11.33 -1.72 -0.15
N VAL A 47 -10.32 -0.85 -0.17
CA VAL A 47 -10.13 0.16 0.89
C VAL A 47 -11.12 1.32 0.73
N ARG A 48 -11.85 1.59 1.82
CA ARG A 48 -12.78 2.71 1.95
C ARG A 48 -12.35 3.62 3.09
N CYS A 49 -12.37 4.93 2.85
CA CYS A 49 -12.17 5.93 3.89
C CYS A 49 -13.30 5.83 4.92
N ARG A 50 -12.98 5.57 6.19
CA ARG A 50 -13.98 5.48 7.26
C ARG A 50 -14.67 6.81 7.57
N ALA A 51 -14.04 7.94 7.25
CA ALA A 51 -14.60 9.25 7.58
C ALA A 51 -15.61 9.77 6.54
N CYS A 52 -15.34 9.60 5.24
CA CYS A 52 -16.22 10.10 4.18
C CYS A 52 -16.82 8.99 3.31
N GLY A 53 -16.50 7.73 3.58
CA GLY A 53 -17.03 6.60 2.86
C GLY A 53 -16.59 6.49 1.39
N ARG A 54 -15.65 7.29 0.89
CA ARG A 54 -15.15 7.13 -0.47
C ARG A 54 -14.17 5.97 -0.55
N ARG A 55 -14.23 5.16 -1.61
CA ARG A 55 -13.16 4.21 -1.92
C ARG A 55 -11.89 4.99 -2.28
N THR A 56 -10.74 4.52 -1.84
CA THR A 56 -9.47 5.13 -2.26
C THR A 56 -8.86 4.32 -3.40
N GLN A 57 -8.51 5.01 -4.48
CA GLN A 57 -7.63 4.46 -5.52
C GLN A 57 -6.17 4.86 -5.30
N ASP A 58 -5.90 5.76 -4.33
CA ASP A 58 -4.57 6.26 -4.03
C ASP A 58 -3.96 5.46 -2.87
N ILE A 59 -3.04 4.59 -3.24
CA ILE A 59 -2.20 3.78 -2.36
C ILE A 59 -0.76 4.20 -2.64
N ARG A 60 -0.07 4.63 -1.57
CA ARG A 60 1.34 5.00 -1.61
C ARG A 60 2.17 3.89 -0.98
N ILE A 61 3.23 3.52 -1.68
CA ILE A 61 4.21 2.53 -1.22
C ILE A 61 5.46 3.30 -0.83
N VAL A 62 5.88 3.16 0.42
CA VAL A 62 7.04 3.86 0.99
C VAL A 62 8.07 2.83 1.39
N TYR A 63 9.31 2.98 0.94
CA TYR A 63 10.40 2.11 1.40
C TYR A 63 10.73 2.43 2.86
N ALA A 64 10.78 1.39 3.70
CA ALA A 64 11.07 1.50 5.13
C ALA A 64 12.23 0.60 5.59
N GLY A 65 12.92 -0.06 4.66
CA GLY A 65 14.09 -0.89 4.97
C GLY A 65 15.35 -0.07 5.32
N PRO A 66 16.41 -0.74 5.80
CA PRO A 66 17.68 -0.09 6.16
C PRO A 66 18.27 0.68 4.97
N CYS A 67 18.92 1.82 5.26
CA CYS A 67 19.58 2.66 4.26
C CYS A 67 20.48 1.79 3.36
N GLY A 68 20.23 1.80 2.04
CA GLY A 68 20.98 1.01 1.05
C GLY A 68 20.33 -0.31 0.61
N GLY A 69 19.22 -0.75 1.23
CA GLY A 69 18.47 -1.94 0.81
C GLY A 69 17.41 -1.67 -0.27
N ALA A 70 17.20 -0.42 -0.68
CA ALA A 70 16.23 -0.01 -1.69
C ALA A 70 16.71 -0.42 -3.09
N ARG A 71 16.74 -1.72 -3.40
CA ARG A 71 17.19 -2.24 -4.71
C ARG A 71 16.11 -2.20 -5.81
N GLY A 72 14.93 -1.63 -5.54
CA GLY A 72 13.73 -1.92 -6.34
C GLY A 72 13.08 -0.77 -7.11
N PHE A 73 13.44 0.49 -6.88
CA PHE A 73 12.71 1.63 -7.46
C PHE A 73 13.64 2.52 -8.27
N HIS A 74 13.70 2.24 -9.57
CA HIS A 74 14.21 3.18 -10.55
C HIS A 74 13.02 3.84 -11.25
N TYR A 75 13.02 5.18 -11.32
CA TYR A 75 12.12 5.88 -12.23
C TYR A 75 12.41 5.38 -13.65
N ARG A 76 11.37 4.98 -14.39
CA ARG A 76 11.52 4.82 -15.85
C ARG A 76 11.86 6.21 -16.42
N PRO A 77 12.99 6.39 -17.12
CA PRO A 77 13.19 7.61 -17.89
C PRO A 77 12.07 7.69 -18.94
N ARG A 78 11.56 8.91 -19.14
CA ARG A 78 10.56 9.23 -20.17
C ARG A 78 11.14 9.03 -21.57
#